data_AF-A0A1M2EM66-F1
#
_entry.id   AF-A0A1M2EM66-F1
#
_cell.length_a   1.000
_cell.length_b   1.000
_cell.length_c   1.000
_cell.angle_alpha   90.00
_cell.angle_beta   90.00
_cell.angle_gamma   90.00
#
_symmetry.space_group_name_H-M   'P 1'
#
loop_
_entity.id
_entity.type
_entity.pdbx_description
1 polymer ?
#
loop_
_entity_poly.entity_id
_entity_poly.type
_entity_poly.pdbx_seq_one_letter_code
_entity_poly.pdbx_strand_id
1 'polypeptide(L)' 'MNTEREVFFKLLACAESSLTLNNSAKAILNMWLDCINDNEDANIAYGLLSLIDEAAEKLNDAINSALLSNKSS' A
#
# COMPACT_ATOMS: atom_id res chain seq x y z
N MET A 1 9.65 20.51 -21.89
CA MET A 1 9.51 19.04 -21.80
C MET A 1 9.93 18.44 -20.44
N ASN A 2 10.14 19.22 -19.36
CA ASN A 2 10.53 18.65 -18.06
C ASN A 2 9.37 18.34 -17.09
N THR A 3 8.20 18.95 -17.28
CA THR A 3 7.13 18.91 -16.27
C THR A 3 6.46 17.55 -16.15
N GLU A 4 6.21 16.85 -17.27
CA GLU A 4 5.54 15.54 -17.26
C GLU A 4 6.38 14.46 -16.59
N ARG A 5 7.69 14.46 -16.86
CA ARG A 5 8.62 13.49 -16.24
C ARG A 5 8.83 13.75 -14.76
N GLU A 6 8.83 15.02 -14.35
CA GLU A 6 8.87 15.40 -12.94
C GLU A 6 7.58 14.97 -12.20
N VAL A 7 6.41 15.18 -12.81
CA VAL A 7 5.12 14.71 -12.27
C VAL A 7 5.09 13.19 -12.15
N PHE A 8 5.61 12.47 -13.15
CA PHE A 8 5.73 11.01 -13.11
C PHE A 8 6.54 10.54 -11.90
N PHE A 9 7.75 11.08 -11.66
CA PHE A 9 8.56 10.67 -10.52
C PHE A 9 7.94 11.04 -9.17
N LYS A 10 7.23 12.17 -9.08
CA LYS A 10 6.47 12.56 -7.88
C LYS A 10 5.33 11.56 -7.59
N LEU A 11 4.62 11.12 -8.62
CA LEU A 11 3.57 10.10 -8.48
C LEU A 11 4.14 8.74 -8.07
N LEU A 12 5.26 8.32 -8.66
CA LEU A 12 5.95 7.09 -8.29
C LEU A 12 6.39 7.10 -6.82
N ALA A 13 7.07 8.17 -6.40
CA ALA A 13 7.51 8.33 -5.01
C ALA A 13 6.32 8.37 -4.02
N CYS A 14 5.18 8.94 -4.43
CA CYS A 14 3.96 8.94 -3.64
C CYS A 14 3.38 7.52 -3.47
N ALA A 15 3.37 6.71 -4.54
CA ALA A 15 2.92 5.33 -4.48
C ALA A 15 3.82 4.47 -3.58
N GLU A 16 5.15 4.61 -3.70
CA GLU A 16 6.13 3.92 -2.85
C GLU A 16 5.99 4.29 -1.36
N SER A 17 5.78 5.58 -1.09
CA SER A 17 5.55 6.07 0.28
C SER A 17 4.23 5.53 0.85
N SER A 18 3.18 5.50 0.03
CA SER A 18 1.88 4.95 0.42
C SER A 18 1.96 3.46 0.71
N LEU A 19 2.72 2.69 -0.07
CA LEU A 19 2.95 1.26 0.18
C LEU A 19 3.68 1.04 1.50
N THR A 20 4.68 1.87 1.81
CA THR A 20 5.41 1.81 3.09
C THR A 20 4.49 2.06 4.29
N LEU A 21 3.63 3.08 4.19
CA LEU A 21 2.62 3.38 5.22
C LEU A 21 1.61 2.24 5.36
N ASN A 22 1.17 1.66 4.24
CA ASN A 22 0.24 0.53 4.24
C ASN A 22 0.83 -0.71 4.93
N ASN A 23 2.10 -1.03 4.65
CA ASN A 23 2.82 -2.11 5.34
C ASN A 23 2.97 -1.84 6.85
N SER A 24 3.16 -0.57 7.24
CA SER A 24 3.20 -0.18 8.65
C SER A 24 1.83 -0.36 9.33
N ALA A 25 0.74 0.02 8.65
CA ALA A 25 -0.61 -0.21 9.14
C ALA A 25 -0.91 -1.71 9.29
N LYS A 26 -0.48 -2.55 8.34
CA LYS A 26 -0.57 -4.01 8.43
C LYS A 26 0.14 -4.54 9.68
N ALA A 27 1.36 -4.09 9.94
CA ALA A 27 2.12 -4.52 11.10
C ALA A 27 1.42 -4.16 12.42
N ILE A 28 0.94 -2.93 12.55
CA ILE A 28 0.19 -2.47 13.73
C ILE A 28 -1.09 -3.29 13.92
N LEU A 29 -1.81 -3.56 12.85
CA LEU A 29 -3.06 -4.34 12.91
C LEU A 29 -2.82 -5.79 13.33
N ASN A 30 -1.75 -6.43 12.84
CA ASN A 30 -1.35 -7.76 13.28
C ASN A 30 -0.97 -7.78 14.77
N MET A 31 -0.23 -6.76 15.25
CA MET A 31 0.06 -6.64 16.69
C MET A 31 -1.21 -6.47 17.52
N TRP A 32 -2.22 -5.78 17.00
CA TRP A 32 -3.50 -5.67 17.67
C TRP A 32 -4.25 -7.00 17.69
N LEU A 33 -4.30 -7.72 16.55
CA LEU A 33 -4.88 -9.07 16.45
C LEU A 33 -4.30 -10.04 17.49
N ASP A 34 -2.99 -9.99 17.73
CA ASP A 34 -2.32 -10.82 18.76
C ASP A 34 -2.80 -10.52 20.19
N CYS A 35 -3.40 -9.34 20.42
CA CYS A 35 -3.87 -8.87 21.73
C CYS A 35 -5.40 -8.98 21.90
N ILE A 36 -6.15 -9.24 20.83
CA ILE A 36 -7.62 -9.27 20.87
C ILE A 36 -8.09 -10.60 21.46
N ASN A 37 -8.95 -10.52 22.48
CA ASN A 37 -9.64 -11.67 23.06
C ASN A 37 -11.13 -11.73 22.70
N ASP A 38 -11.65 -10.68 22.06
CA ASP A 38 -13.06 -10.56 21.69
C ASP A 38 -13.29 -10.88 20.20
N ASN A 39 -14.34 -11.64 19.92
CA ASN A 39 -14.63 -12.11 18.56
C ASN A 39 -15.14 -11.00 17.63
N GLU A 40 -15.81 -9.97 18.15
CA GLU A 40 -16.30 -8.86 17.33
C GLU A 40 -15.15 -7.97 16.87
N ASP A 41 -14.27 -7.60 17.80
CA ASP A 41 -13.04 -6.85 17.50
C ASP A 41 -12.13 -7.61 16.53
N ALA A 42 -12.01 -8.94 16.69
CA ALA A 42 -11.21 -9.76 15.78
C ALA A 42 -11.77 -9.75 14.35
N ASN A 43 -13.10 -9.84 14.19
CA ASN A 43 -13.74 -9.76 12.88
C ASN A 43 -13.53 -8.39 12.21
N ILE A 44 -13.62 -7.31 12.98
CA ILE A 44 -13.30 -5.95 12.48
C ILE A 44 -11.85 -5.89 12.02
N ALA A 45 -10.92 -6.40 12.83
CA ALA A 45 -9.51 -6.42 12.50
C ALA A 45 -9.20 -7.25 11.24
N TYR A 46 -9.83 -8.41 11.05
CA TYR A 46 -9.70 -9.18 9.80
C TYR A 46 -10.26 -8.43 8.59
N GLY A 47 -11.39 -7.73 8.74
CA GLY A 47 -11.95 -6.89 7.68
C GLY A 47 -10.99 -5.76 7.27
N LEU A 48 -10.41 -5.07 8.25
CA LEU A 48 -9.39 -4.04 8.01
C LEU A 48 -8.14 -4.62 7.35
N LEU A 49 -7.69 -5.81 7.76
CA LEU A 49 -6.52 -6.48 7.21
C LEU A 49 -6.71 -6.81 5.73
N SER A 50 -7.91 -7.28 5.36
CA SER A 50 -8.25 -7.53 3.95
C SER A 50 -8.17 -6.27 3.09
N LEU A 51 -8.63 -5.12 3.60
CA LEU A 51 -8.57 -3.84 2.88
C LEU A 51 -7.14 -3.32 2.72
N ILE A 52 -6.32 -3.49 3.76
CA ILE A 52 -4.89 -3.17 3.75
C ILE A 52 -4.16 -4.01 2.70
N ASP A 53 -4.45 -5.30 2.64
CA ASP A 53 -3.84 -6.20 1.66
C ASP A 53 -4.25 -5.87 0.22
N GLU A 54 -5.53 -5.59 -0.02
CA GLU A 54 -6.01 -5.15 -1.34
C GLU A 54 -5.36 -3.82 -1.77
N ALA A 55 -5.20 -2.88 -0.83
CA ALA A 55 -4.52 -1.61 -1.12
C ALA A 55 -3.04 -1.83 -1.45
N ALA A 56 -2.36 -2.78 -0.81
CA ALA A 56 -0.95 -3.08 -1.06
C ALA A 56 -0.75 -3.70 -2.44
N GLU A 57 -1.65 -4.59 -2.85
CA GLU A 57 -1.67 -5.17 -4.20
C GLU A 57 -1.80 -4.07 -5.26
N LYS A 58 -2.81 -3.20 -5.14
CA LYS A 58 -3.03 -2.10 -6.11
C LYS A 58 -1.86 -1.12 -6.18
N LEU A 59 -1.23 -0.81 -5.05
CA LEU A 59 -0.04 0.06 -5.02
C LEU A 59 1.15 -0.62 -5.70
N ASN A 60 1.38 -1.90 -5.45
CA ASN A 60 2.44 -2.67 -6.13
C ASN A 60 2.21 -2.71 -7.65
N ASP A 61 0.98 -2.95 -8.10
CA ASP A 61 0.64 -2.95 -9.53
C ASP A 61 0.90 -1.60 -10.19
N ALA A 62 0.53 -0.51 -9.51
CA ALA A 62 0.78 0.85 -10.00
C ALA A 62 2.29 1.15 -10.11
N ILE A 63 3.08 0.80 -9.08
CA ILE A 63 4.54 0.96 -9.06
C ILE A 63 5.18 0.14 -10.18
N ASN A 64 4.83 -1.15 -10.30
CA ASN A 64 5.38 -2.03 -11.33
C ASN A 64 5.03 -1.54 -12.74
N SER A 65 3.80 -1.09 -12.96
CA SER A 65 3.36 -0.52 -14.24
C SER A 65 4.15 0.74 -14.60
N ALA A 66 4.41 1.61 -13.61
CA ALA A 66 5.24 2.80 -13.79
C ALA A 66 6.70 2.45 -14.12
N LEU A 67 7.28 1.46 -13.44
CA LEU A 67 8.65 1.02 -13.69
C LEU A 67 8.81 0.37 -15.09
N LEU A 68 7.80 -0.35 -15.56
CA LEU A 68 7.79 -0.95 -16.90
C LEU A 68 7.66 0.11 -18.00
N SER A 69 6.78 1.11 -17.81
CA SER A 69 6.60 2.18 -18.80
C SER A 69 7.85 3.05 -18.97
N ASN A 70 8.60 3.30 -17.89
CA ASN A 70 9.85 4.06 -17.94
C ASN A 70 11.01 3.30 -18.61
N LYS A 71 10.98 1.96 -18.68
CA LYS A 71 11.99 1.17 -19.42
C LYS A 71 11.75 1.16 -20.94
N SER A 72 10.56 1.56 -21.37
CA SER A 72 10.11 1.48 -22.78
C SER A 72 10.28 2.81 -23.53
N SER A 73 10.80 3.84 -22.86
CA SER A 73 11.07 5.20 -23.36
C SER A 73 12.55 5.52 -23.38
#